data_AF-A0A9X9M4S9-F1
#
_entry.id   AF-A0A9X9M4S9-F1
#
_cell.length_a   1.000
_cell.length_b   1.000
_cell.length_c   1.000
_cell.angle_alpha   90.00
_cell.angle_beta   90.00
_cell.angle_gamma   90.00
#
_symmetry.space_group_name_H-M   'P 1'
#
loop_
_entity.id
_entity.type
_entity.pdbx_description
1 polymer ?
#
loop_
_entity_poly.entity_id
_entity_poly.type
_entity_poly.pdbx_seq_one_letter_code
_entity_poly.pdbx_strand_id
1 'polypeptide(L)'
;MEMEKEFEQIDKAGSWAAIYQDIRHEASDFPCRVAKLPKNKNRNRYRDVSPFDHSRIKLHQEDNDYINASLIKMEEAQRSYILTQGPLPNTCGHFWEMVWEQKSRGVVMLNRVMEKGSLKCAQYWPQKEEKEMIFEDTNLKLTLISEDIKSYYTVRQLELENLTSQETREILHFHYTTWPDFGVPESPASFLNFLFKVRESGSLSTEHGPVVVHCSAGIGRSGTFCLADTCLLLMDKRKDPSSVDIKKVLLEMRK
;
A
#
# COMPACT_ATOMS: atom_id res chain seq x y z
N MET A 1 6.64 13.68 -23.85
CA MET A 1 7.09 13.49 -25.26
C MET A 1 7.66 12.11 -25.55
N GLU A 2 8.67 11.56 -24.83
CA GLU A 2 9.18 10.21 -25.18
C GLU A 2 8.24 9.08 -24.71
N MET A 3 7.82 9.11 -23.44
CA MET A 3 6.85 8.15 -22.88
C MET A 3 5.49 8.15 -23.59
N GLU A 4 4.98 9.33 -23.98
CA GLU A 4 3.72 9.43 -24.76
C GLU A 4 3.86 8.79 -26.14
N LYS A 5 4.99 8.98 -26.81
CA LYS A 5 5.27 8.31 -28.10
C LYS A 5 5.37 6.79 -27.93
N GLU A 6 6.06 6.32 -26.89
CA GLU A 6 6.11 4.90 -26.57
C GLU A 6 4.71 4.33 -26.31
N PHE A 7 3.89 5.04 -25.53
CA PHE A 7 2.50 4.68 -25.27
C PHE A 7 1.69 4.54 -26.58
N GLU A 8 1.72 5.55 -27.45
CA GLU A 8 1.01 5.53 -28.73
C GLU A 8 1.48 4.39 -29.64
N GLN A 9 2.79 4.09 -29.65
CA GLN A 9 3.35 2.99 -30.42
C GLN A 9 2.89 1.63 -29.90
N ILE A 10 2.92 1.41 -28.58
CA ILE A 10 2.47 0.17 -27.96
C ILE A 10 0.98 -0.05 -28.23
N ASP A 11 0.18 1.01 -28.09
CA ASP A 11 -1.27 0.96 -28.28
C ASP A 11 -1.64 0.69 -29.74
N LYS A 12 -1.01 1.40 -30.68
CA LYS A 12 -1.18 1.15 -32.13
C LYS A 12 -0.77 -0.26 -32.52
N ALA A 13 0.25 -0.82 -31.89
CA ALA A 13 0.71 -2.18 -32.13
C ALA A 13 -0.09 -3.26 -31.37
N GLY A 14 -0.97 -2.88 -30.43
CA GLY A 14 -1.70 -3.82 -29.57
C GLY A 14 -0.79 -4.70 -28.70
N SER A 15 0.38 -4.18 -28.31
CA SER A 15 1.49 -4.99 -27.76
C SER A 15 1.61 -4.96 -26.23
N TRP A 16 0.62 -4.39 -25.51
CA TRP A 16 0.60 -4.29 -24.05
C TRP A 16 0.90 -5.60 -23.32
N ALA A 17 0.34 -6.72 -23.81
CA ALA A 17 0.54 -8.02 -23.20
C ALA A 17 2.00 -8.49 -23.27
N ALA A 18 2.68 -8.26 -24.41
CA ALA A 18 4.08 -8.63 -24.60
C ALA A 18 4.99 -7.83 -23.66
N ILE A 19 4.83 -6.50 -23.65
CA ILE A 19 5.58 -5.62 -22.74
C ILE A 19 5.40 -6.00 -21.27
N TYR A 20 4.16 -6.32 -20.87
CA TYR A 20 3.90 -6.79 -19.52
C TYR A 20 4.56 -8.15 -19.21
N GLN A 21 4.59 -9.09 -20.17
CA GLN A 21 5.30 -10.35 -19.98
C GLN A 21 6.81 -10.14 -19.87
N ASP A 22 7.41 -9.25 -20.66
CA ASP A 22 8.86 -8.98 -20.59
C ASP A 22 9.26 -8.50 -19.19
N ILE A 23 8.49 -7.57 -18.61
CA ILE A 23 8.69 -7.10 -17.23
C ILE A 23 8.56 -8.24 -16.22
N ARG A 24 7.67 -9.22 -16.46
CA ARG A 24 7.56 -10.39 -15.57
C ARG A 24 8.76 -11.32 -15.67
N HIS A 25 9.35 -11.47 -16.86
CA HIS A 25 10.55 -12.29 -17.06
C HIS A 25 11.81 -11.63 -16.50
N GLU A 26 11.89 -10.30 -16.56
CA GLU A 26 13.02 -9.52 -16.04
C GLU A 26 12.94 -9.23 -14.53
N ALA A 27 11.78 -9.44 -13.91
CA ALA A 27 11.59 -9.18 -12.48
C ALA A 27 12.55 -10.02 -11.62
N SER A 28 13.06 -9.41 -10.55
CA SER A 28 13.93 -10.11 -9.60
C SER A 28 13.17 -11.19 -8.83
N ASP A 29 13.88 -12.24 -8.46
CA ASP A 29 13.38 -13.31 -7.60
C ASP A 29 14.31 -13.48 -6.39
N PHE A 30 13.75 -13.30 -5.21
CA PHE A 30 14.48 -13.41 -3.94
C PHE A 30 13.78 -14.40 -2.99
N PRO A 31 14.50 -14.94 -1.99
CA PRO A 31 13.90 -15.89 -1.07
C PRO A 31 12.77 -15.27 -0.21
N CYS A 32 11.69 -16.04 -0.01
CA CYS A 32 10.58 -15.73 0.91
C CYS A 32 10.49 -16.77 2.04
N ARG A 33 11.62 -17.22 2.60
CA ARG A 33 11.69 -18.38 3.50
C ARG A 33 10.83 -18.20 4.74
N VAL A 34 10.85 -17.01 5.36
CA VAL A 34 10.07 -16.74 6.59
C VAL A 34 8.58 -16.80 6.31
N ALA A 35 8.14 -16.25 5.17
CA ALA A 35 6.74 -16.26 4.75
C ALA A 35 6.18 -17.67 4.52
N LYS A 36 7.03 -18.64 4.14
CA LYS A 36 6.64 -20.02 3.86
C LYS A 36 6.72 -20.96 5.06
N LEU A 37 7.16 -20.49 6.24
CA LEU A 37 7.16 -21.30 7.45
C LEU A 37 5.74 -21.77 7.81
N PRO A 38 5.53 -23.02 8.27
CA PRO A 38 4.21 -23.53 8.63
C PRO A 38 3.44 -22.65 9.62
N LYS A 39 4.15 -22.08 10.62
CA LYS A 39 3.57 -21.16 11.62
C LYS A 39 3.02 -19.85 11.05
N ASN A 40 3.44 -19.46 9.85
CA ASN A 40 3.04 -18.23 9.18
C ASN A 40 1.96 -18.44 8.10
N LYS A 41 1.51 -19.69 7.88
CA LYS A 41 0.52 -20.02 6.85
C LYS A 41 -0.79 -19.24 7.03
N ASN A 42 -1.25 -19.06 8.27
CA ASN A 42 -2.47 -18.31 8.60
C ASN A 42 -2.28 -16.79 8.63
N ARG A 43 -1.07 -16.27 8.40
CA ARG A 43 -0.77 -14.83 8.28
C ARG A 43 -0.68 -14.37 6.82
N ASN A 44 -0.85 -15.29 5.87
CA ASN A 44 -0.84 -15.02 4.43
C ASN A 44 -2.23 -15.19 3.82
N ARG A 45 -2.74 -14.13 3.16
CA ARG A 45 -4.03 -14.19 2.47
C ARG A 45 -3.98 -15.07 1.21
N TYR A 46 -2.86 -15.00 0.49
CA TYR A 46 -2.66 -15.72 -0.77
C TYR A 46 -1.36 -16.53 -0.72
N ARG A 47 -1.38 -17.75 -1.26
CA ARG A 47 -0.23 -18.67 -1.21
C ARG A 47 0.93 -18.21 -2.10
N ASP A 48 0.59 -17.52 -3.17
CA ASP A 48 1.44 -17.05 -4.27
C ASP A 48 1.88 -15.59 -4.11
N VAL A 49 1.52 -14.93 -3.01
CA VAL A 49 1.96 -13.56 -2.69
C VAL A 49 2.63 -13.56 -1.32
N SER A 50 3.93 -13.29 -1.29
CA SER A 50 4.74 -13.33 -0.06
C SER A 50 5.83 -12.28 -0.11
N PRO A 51 6.17 -11.62 1.00
CA PRO A 51 7.25 -10.65 1.03
C PRO A 51 8.61 -11.35 0.94
N PHE A 52 9.58 -10.71 0.29
CA PHE A 52 10.96 -11.18 0.28
C PHE A 52 11.60 -11.00 1.66
N ASP A 53 12.50 -11.91 2.03
CA ASP A 53 13.10 -11.93 3.37
C ASP A 53 13.92 -10.67 3.69
N HIS A 54 14.53 -10.04 2.67
CA HIS A 54 15.40 -8.86 2.84
C HIS A 54 14.63 -7.54 2.99
N SER A 55 13.41 -7.45 2.46
CA SER A 55 12.59 -6.23 2.47
C SER A 55 11.34 -6.33 3.35
N ARG A 56 11.04 -7.52 3.90
CA ARG A 56 9.88 -7.67 4.79
C ARG A 56 9.96 -6.75 6.00
N ILE A 57 8.81 -6.22 6.41
CA ILE A 57 8.69 -5.58 7.72
C ILE A 57 8.74 -6.66 8.81
N LYS A 58 9.38 -6.33 9.92
CA LYS A 58 9.47 -7.17 11.11
C LYS A 58 8.78 -6.45 12.26
N LEU A 59 7.83 -7.12 12.89
CA LEU A 59 7.19 -6.62 14.12
C LEU A 59 8.17 -6.73 15.29
N HIS A 60 8.13 -5.82 16.25
CA HIS A 60 8.99 -5.88 17.44
C HIS A 60 8.40 -6.79 18.54
N GLN A 61 8.02 -8.01 18.15
CA GLN A 61 7.51 -9.06 19.03
C GLN A 61 8.50 -10.22 19.14
N GLU A 62 8.68 -10.78 20.35
CA GLU A 62 9.60 -11.91 20.57
C GLU A 62 9.11 -13.24 19.98
N ASP A 63 7.80 -13.49 19.97
CA ASP A 63 7.24 -14.79 19.53
C ASP A 63 7.26 -14.96 18.00
N ASN A 64 6.72 -13.98 17.27
CA ASN A 64 6.63 -14.04 15.82
C ASN A 64 6.60 -12.66 15.14
N ASP A 65 7.77 -12.24 14.63
CA ASP A 65 7.99 -10.97 13.92
C ASP A 65 7.31 -10.87 12.53
N TYR A 66 6.58 -11.90 12.09
CA TYR A 66 6.10 -11.99 10.71
C TYR A 66 4.79 -11.24 10.46
N ILE A 67 4.83 -10.34 9.48
CA ILE A 67 3.68 -9.77 8.78
C ILE A 67 3.93 -9.82 7.27
N ASN A 68 2.89 -10.05 6.46
CA ASN A 68 3.00 -9.99 5.00
C ASN A 68 3.00 -8.52 4.53
N ALA A 69 4.15 -7.86 4.68
CA ALA A 69 4.39 -6.48 4.28
C ALA A 69 5.85 -6.30 3.84
N SER A 70 6.09 -5.43 2.86
CA SER A 70 7.43 -5.13 2.32
C SER A 70 7.69 -3.64 2.33
N LEU A 71 8.91 -3.25 2.71
CA LEU A 71 9.40 -1.88 2.56
C LEU A 71 9.93 -1.67 1.14
N ILE A 72 9.31 -0.77 0.39
CA ILE A 72 9.77 -0.34 -0.92
C ILE A 72 10.46 1.00 -0.75
N LYS A 73 11.79 1.03 -0.96
CA LYS A 73 12.62 2.23 -0.78
C LYS A 73 13.13 2.72 -2.13
N MET A 74 12.59 3.83 -2.61
CA MET A 74 13.00 4.46 -3.87
C MET A 74 14.05 5.52 -3.58
N GLU A 75 15.33 5.15 -3.69
CA GLU A 75 16.45 5.99 -3.26
C GLU A 75 16.52 7.33 -4.01
N GLU A 76 16.47 7.31 -5.34
CA GLU A 76 16.52 8.53 -6.17
C GLU A 76 15.31 9.43 -5.91
N ALA A 77 14.12 8.84 -5.80
CA ALA A 77 12.89 9.58 -5.50
C ALA A 77 12.84 10.06 -4.03
N GLN A 78 13.72 9.55 -3.16
CA GLN A 78 13.71 9.78 -1.71
C GLN A 78 12.31 9.55 -1.09
N ARG A 79 11.65 8.46 -1.51
CA ARG A 79 10.32 8.07 -1.01
C ARG A 79 10.35 6.61 -0.60
N SER A 80 9.69 6.31 0.51
CA SER A 80 9.50 4.94 0.97
C SER A 80 8.00 4.64 1.15
N TYR A 81 7.63 3.40 0.89
CA TYR A 81 6.27 2.89 1.07
C TYR A 81 6.33 1.54 1.78
N ILE A 82 5.32 1.22 2.57
CA ILE A 82 5.07 -0.15 3.02
C ILE A 82 3.91 -0.69 2.21
N LEU A 83 4.18 -1.70 1.36
CA LEU A 83 3.12 -2.43 0.65
C LEU A 83 2.75 -3.67 1.45
N THR A 84 1.47 -3.85 1.71
CA THR A 84 0.96 -4.96 2.53
C THR A 84 -0.34 -5.53 1.98
N GLN A 85 -0.67 -6.76 2.35
CA GLN A 85 -1.96 -7.36 2.02
C GLN A 85 -3.11 -6.71 2.80
N GLY A 86 -4.34 -6.86 2.33
CA GLY A 86 -5.52 -6.52 3.13
C GLY A 86 -5.58 -7.41 4.38
N PRO A 87 -5.63 -6.83 5.61
CA PRO A 87 -5.58 -7.60 6.84
C PRO A 87 -6.56 -8.78 6.87
N LEU A 88 -6.13 -9.88 7.47
CA LEU A 88 -6.98 -11.01 7.83
C LEU A 88 -7.60 -10.75 9.21
N PRO A 89 -8.69 -11.44 9.58
CA PRO A 89 -9.29 -11.30 10.90
C PRO A 89 -8.28 -11.47 12.06
N ASN A 90 -7.34 -12.40 11.91
CA ASN A 90 -6.27 -12.70 12.88
C ASN A 90 -4.99 -11.87 12.69
N THR A 91 -5.00 -10.84 11.83
CA THR A 91 -3.83 -9.97 11.59
C THR A 91 -4.16 -8.49 11.63
N CYS A 92 -5.31 -8.10 12.17
CA CYS A 92 -5.65 -6.68 12.35
C CYS A 92 -4.76 -6.02 13.42
N GLY A 93 -4.51 -6.68 14.56
CA GLY A 93 -3.59 -6.19 15.59
C GLY A 93 -2.18 -5.98 15.04
N HIS A 94 -1.60 -7.03 14.43
CA HIS A 94 -0.31 -6.97 13.74
C HIS A 94 -0.21 -5.82 12.71
N PHE A 95 -1.28 -5.51 11.99
CA PHE A 95 -1.30 -4.40 11.02
C PHE A 95 -1.15 -3.04 11.72
N TRP A 96 -1.88 -2.81 12.82
CA TRP A 96 -1.79 -1.57 13.57
C TRP A 96 -0.51 -1.45 14.40
N GLU A 97 0.03 -2.57 14.87
CA GLU A 97 1.36 -2.63 15.46
C GLU A 97 2.43 -2.19 14.45
N MET A 98 2.40 -2.71 13.22
CA MET A 98 3.27 -2.24 12.15
C MET A 98 3.14 -0.73 11.91
N VAL A 99 1.90 -0.20 11.81
CA VAL A 99 1.66 1.24 11.64
C VAL A 99 2.29 2.05 12.79
N TRP A 100 2.13 1.58 14.03
CA TRP A 100 2.70 2.19 15.23
C TRP A 100 4.22 2.18 15.22
N GLU A 101 4.85 1.02 15.05
CA GLU A 101 6.29 0.83 15.12
C GLU A 101 7.03 1.58 14.00
N GLN A 102 6.46 1.55 12.79
CA GLN A 102 7.04 2.22 11.63
C GLN A 102 6.74 3.72 11.60
N LYS A 103 5.99 4.25 12.59
CA LYS A 103 5.63 5.67 12.72
C LYS A 103 4.93 6.22 11.47
N SER A 104 4.11 5.39 10.83
CA SER A 104 3.36 5.76 9.64
C SER A 104 2.27 6.77 10.02
N ARG A 105 2.14 7.84 9.23
CA ARG A 105 1.10 8.87 9.42
C ARG A 105 -0.19 8.56 8.64
N GLY A 106 -0.07 7.82 7.55
CA GLY A 106 -1.19 7.54 6.65
C GLY A 106 -1.28 6.08 6.21
N VAL A 107 -2.51 5.66 5.95
CA VAL A 107 -2.87 4.36 5.36
C VAL A 107 -3.68 4.62 4.09
N VAL A 108 -3.25 4.06 2.97
CA VAL A 108 -3.94 4.12 1.67
C VAL A 108 -4.56 2.75 1.38
N MET A 109 -5.89 2.69 1.36
CA MET A 109 -6.70 1.50 1.08
C MET A 109 -7.32 1.61 -0.33
N LEU A 110 -6.95 0.67 -1.21
CA LEU A 110 -7.34 0.69 -2.63
C LEU A 110 -8.36 -0.40 -3.01
N ASN A 111 -8.99 -1.05 -2.02
CA ASN A 111 -10.02 -2.06 -2.24
C ASN A 111 -11.23 -1.85 -1.33
N ARG A 112 -12.35 -2.48 -1.67
CA ARG A 112 -13.49 -2.62 -0.74
C ARG A 112 -13.32 -3.87 0.12
N VAL A 113 -13.93 -3.88 1.30
CA VAL A 113 -13.96 -5.05 2.21
C VAL A 113 -14.49 -6.28 1.49
N MET A 114 -15.57 -6.09 0.71
CA MET A 114 -16.17 -7.13 -0.13
C MET A 114 -16.16 -6.69 -1.60
N GLU A 115 -15.71 -7.59 -2.48
CA GLU A 115 -15.72 -7.38 -3.94
C GLU A 115 -16.17 -8.66 -4.62
N LYS A 116 -17.11 -8.56 -5.58
CA LYS A 116 -17.68 -9.72 -6.30
C LYS A 116 -18.16 -10.83 -5.35
N GLY A 117 -18.80 -10.44 -4.23
CA GLY A 117 -19.34 -11.35 -3.22
C GLY A 117 -18.29 -12.04 -2.32
N SER A 118 -17.01 -11.70 -2.43
CA SER A 118 -15.93 -12.30 -1.63
C SER A 118 -15.29 -11.29 -0.69
N LEU A 119 -14.95 -11.71 0.53
CA LEU A 119 -14.21 -10.90 1.50
C LEU A 119 -12.74 -10.77 1.08
N LYS A 120 -12.34 -9.54 0.73
CA LYS A 120 -11.00 -9.20 0.23
C LYS A 120 -10.08 -8.61 1.30
N CYS A 121 -10.66 -8.13 2.39
CA CYS A 121 -9.99 -7.50 3.52
C CYS A 121 -10.91 -7.63 4.75
N ALA A 122 -10.36 -7.74 5.96
CA ALA A 122 -11.16 -7.61 7.18
C ALA A 122 -11.63 -6.16 7.38
N GLN A 123 -12.68 -5.98 8.19
CA GLN A 123 -13.06 -4.67 8.72
C GLN A 123 -12.08 -4.32 9.86
N TYR A 124 -10.96 -3.69 9.53
CA TYR A 124 -9.84 -3.46 10.46
C TYR A 124 -9.86 -2.06 11.11
N TRP A 125 -10.89 -1.26 10.83
CA TRP A 125 -11.10 0.06 11.41
C TRP A 125 -12.55 0.21 11.92
N PRO A 126 -12.79 1.05 12.93
CA PRO A 126 -14.14 1.34 13.43
C PRO A 126 -14.97 2.12 12.40
N GLN A 127 -16.23 1.75 12.25
CA GLN A 127 -17.16 2.41 11.31
C GLN A 127 -18.01 3.50 11.97
N LYS A 128 -17.99 3.59 13.29
CA LYS A 128 -18.75 4.56 14.07
C LYS A 128 -17.87 5.10 15.20
N GLU A 129 -18.01 6.39 15.50
CA GLU A 129 -17.20 7.08 16.50
C GLU A 129 -17.42 6.49 17.91
N GLU A 130 -18.66 6.05 18.22
CA GLU A 130 -19.02 5.45 19.50
C GLU A 130 -18.63 3.97 19.66
N LYS A 131 -17.90 3.40 18.69
CA LYS A 131 -17.46 2.01 18.70
C LYS A 131 -15.99 1.90 18.35
N GLU A 132 -15.15 2.06 19.35
CA GLU A 132 -13.72 1.78 19.26
C GLU A 132 -13.42 0.30 18.95
N MET A 133 -12.25 0.05 18.39
CA MET A 133 -11.71 -1.30 18.24
C MET A 133 -10.51 -1.47 19.17
N ILE A 134 -10.50 -2.53 19.96
CA ILE A 134 -9.38 -2.92 20.81
C ILE A 134 -8.74 -4.18 20.22
N PHE A 135 -7.42 -4.12 20.01
CA PHE A 135 -6.60 -5.23 19.55
C PHE A 135 -5.79 -5.75 20.74
N GLU A 136 -6.39 -6.71 21.47
CA GLU A 136 -5.81 -7.26 22.71
C GLU A 136 -4.45 -7.94 22.48
N ASP A 137 -4.25 -8.54 21.30
CA ASP A 137 -3.01 -9.21 20.92
C ASP A 137 -1.81 -8.26 20.80
N THR A 138 -2.05 -6.98 20.53
CA THR A 138 -1.00 -5.96 20.38
C THR A 138 -1.15 -4.77 21.34
N ASN A 139 -2.11 -4.81 22.27
CA ASN A 139 -2.42 -3.72 23.20
C ASN A 139 -2.61 -2.35 22.52
N LEU A 140 -3.38 -2.32 21.43
CA LEU A 140 -3.71 -1.10 20.69
C LEU A 140 -5.21 -0.84 20.73
N LYS A 141 -5.59 0.43 20.81
CA LYS A 141 -6.98 0.89 20.64
C LYS A 141 -7.05 1.83 19.46
N LEU A 142 -8.12 1.71 18.67
CA LEU A 142 -8.35 2.52 17.49
C LEU A 142 -9.76 3.13 17.55
N THR A 143 -9.82 4.44 17.42
CA THR A 143 -11.06 5.21 17.47
C THR A 143 -11.26 5.98 16.16
N LEU A 144 -12.49 6.03 15.66
CA LEU A 144 -12.85 6.92 14.56
C LEU A 144 -13.09 8.31 15.12
N ILE A 145 -12.39 9.31 14.58
CA ILE A 145 -12.53 10.72 15.00
C ILE A 145 -13.41 11.50 14.05
N SER A 146 -13.26 11.28 12.73
CA SER A 146 -14.11 11.88 11.71
C SER A 146 -14.02 11.14 10.39
N GLU A 147 -15.04 11.30 9.54
CA GLU A 147 -15.12 10.74 8.20
C GLU A 147 -15.63 11.78 7.19
N ASP A 148 -14.90 11.97 6.09
CA ASP A 148 -15.30 12.79 4.94
C ASP A 148 -15.50 11.90 3.70
N ILE A 149 -16.76 11.66 3.35
CA ILE A 149 -17.16 10.78 2.24
C ILE A 149 -17.31 11.62 0.95
N LYS A 150 -16.51 11.30 -0.07
CA LYS A 150 -16.65 11.83 -1.44
C LYS A 150 -17.18 10.75 -2.39
N SER A 151 -17.36 11.12 -3.65
CA SER A 151 -17.95 10.24 -4.67
C SER A 151 -17.10 9.00 -5.01
N TYR A 152 -15.77 9.10 -4.98
CA TYR A 152 -14.85 8.00 -5.35
C TYR A 152 -13.81 7.65 -4.27
N TYR A 153 -13.82 8.35 -3.15
CA TYR A 153 -12.96 8.07 -2.01
C TYR A 153 -13.58 8.58 -0.70
N THR A 154 -13.05 8.08 0.41
CA THR A 154 -13.36 8.53 1.77
C THR A 154 -12.05 8.83 2.49
N VAL A 155 -12.00 9.91 3.25
CA VAL A 155 -10.88 10.21 4.16
C VAL A 155 -11.38 10.10 5.59
N ARG A 156 -10.67 9.35 6.44
CA ARG A 156 -10.97 9.26 7.87
C ARG A 156 -9.80 9.78 8.68
N GLN A 157 -10.11 10.41 9.80
CA GLN A 157 -9.16 10.64 10.88
C GLN A 157 -9.39 9.56 11.93
N LEU A 158 -8.34 8.84 12.26
CA LEU A 158 -8.35 7.80 13.28
C LEU A 158 -7.39 8.19 14.38
N GLU A 159 -7.73 7.87 15.62
CA GLU A 159 -6.80 7.95 16.74
C GLU A 159 -6.34 6.53 17.08
N LEU A 160 -5.03 6.30 16.98
CA LEU A 160 -4.38 5.05 17.38
C LEU A 160 -3.69 5.29 18.73
N GLU A 161 -4.09 4.54 19.74
CA GLU A 161 -3.56 4.62 21.10
C GLU A 161 -2.78 3.35 21.43
N ASN A 162 -1.59 3.53 21.97
CA ASN A 162 -0.83 2.45 22.60
C ASN A 162 -1.26 2.31 24.05
N LEU A 163 -1.97 1.24 24.39
CA LEU A 163 -2.51 1.04 25.73
C LEU A 163 -1.42 0.78 26.78
N THR A 164 -0.20 0.40 26.36
CA THR A 164 0.94 0.19 27.25
C THR A 164 1.58 1.52 27.66
N SER A 165 1.82 2.42 26.70
CA SER A 165 2.47 3.71 26.97
C SER A 165 1.50 4.88 27.18
N GLN A 166 0.21 4.70 26.85
CA GLN A 166 -0.83 5.73 26.82
C GLN A 166 -0.56 6.86 25.79
N GLU A 167 0.42 6.68 24.89
CA GLU A 167 0.65 7.60 23.79
C GLU A 167 -0.45 7.44 22.72
N THR A 168 -0.91 8.56 22.18
CA THR A 168 -1.86 8.59 21.05
C THR A 168 -1.21 9.20 19.80
N ARG A 169 -1.67 8.75 18.64
CA ARG A 169 -1.29 9.30 17.34
C ARG A 169 -2.51 9.37 16.44
N GLU A 170 -2.66 10.49 15.74
CA GLU A 170 -3.63 10.58 14.67
C GLU A 170 -3.08 9.89 13.40
N ILE A 171 -3.92 9.09 12.75
CA ILE A 171 -3.65 8.39 11.51
C ILE A 171 -4.68 8.79 10.47
N LEU A 172 -4.21 9.16 9.28
CA LEU A 172 -5.09 9.48 8.15
C LEU A 172 -5.35 8.22 7.31
N HIS A 173 -6.63 7.88 7.13
CA HIS A 173 -7.04 6.74 6.31
C HIS A 173 -7.66 7.21 5.00
N PHE A 174 -7.01 6.89 3.89
CA PHE A 174 -7.44 7.25 2.54
C PHE A 174 -8.01 6.02 1.85
N HIS A 175 -9.32 5.97 1.65
CA HIS A 175 -10.00 4.81 1.09
C HIS A 175 -10.54 5.13 -0.31
N TYR A 176 -9.88 4.63 -1.35
CA TYR A 176 -10.41 4.72 -2.73
C TYR A 176 -11.49 3.64 -2.94
N THR A 177 -12.73 4.06 -3.18
CA THR A 177 -13.91 3.18 -3.07
C THR A 177 -14.41 2.64 -4.41
N THR A 178 -13.97 3.21 -5.54
CA THR A 178 -14.48 2.89 -6.88
C THR A 178 -13.49 2.15 -7.77
N TRP A 179 -12.37 1.63 -7.25
CA TRP A 179 -11.43 0.83 -8.04
C TRP A 179 -11.92 -0.63 -8.15
N PRO A 180 -12.29 -1.13 -9.34
CA PRO A 180 -12.75 -2.51 -9.51
C PRO A 180 -11.61 -3.55 -9.36
N ASP A 181 -11.94 -4.74 -8.83
CA ASP A 181 -10.98 -5.85 -8.74
C ASP A 181 -10.60 -6.38 -10.12
N PHE A 182 -9.29 -6.43 -10.41
CA PHE A 182 -8.67 -6.71 -11.72
C PHE A 182 -9.03 -5.72 -12.84
N GLY A 183 -9.51 -4.52 -12.50
CA GLY A 183 -9.70 -3.43 -13.46
C GLY A 183 -8.81 -2.23 -13.16
N VAL A 184 -9.06 -1.15 -13.88
CA VAL A 184 -8.39 0.15 -13.72
C VAL A 184 -9.41 1.19 -13.21
N PRO A 185 -8.95 2.31 -12.61
CA PRO A 185 -9.85 3.43 -12.34
C PRO A 185 -10.53 3.91 -13.62
N GLU A 186 -11.79 4.33 -13.53
CA GLU A 186 -12.58 4.76 -14.70
C GLU A 186 -11.96 5.96 -15.42
N SER A 187 -11.21 6.80 -14.70
CA SER A 187 -10.51 7.95 -15.25
C SER A 187 -9.18 8.17 -14.54
N PRO A 188 -8.09 8.50 -15.27
CA PRO A 188 -6.85 8.97 -14.66
C PRO A 188 -7.07 10.19 -13.74
N ALA A 189 -8.05 11.04 -14.04
CA ALA A 189 -8.32 12.24 -13.25
C ALA A 189 -8.78 11.93 -11.81
N SER A 190 -9.67 10.95 -11.61
CA SER A 190 -10.11 10.59 -10.26
C SER A 190 -8.97 9.96 -9.44
N PHE A 191 -8.15 9.13 -10.08
CA PHE A 191 -6.97 8.55 -9.46
C PHE A 191 -5.93 9.61 -9.09
N LEU A 192 -5.60 10.54 -10.00
CA LEU A 192 -4.64 11.62 -9.75
C LEU A 192 -5.13 12.58 -8.67
N ASN A 193 -6.42 12.94 -8.67
CA ASN A 193 -7.00 13.77 -7.62
C ASN A 193 -6.87 13.11 -6.24
N PHE A 194 -7.13 11.80 -6.15
CA PHE A 194 -6.92 11.05 -4.93
C PHE A 194 -5.45 11.01 -4.50
N LEU A 195 -4.52 10.74 -5.43
CA LEU A 195 -3.08 10.76 -5.16
C LEU A 195 -2.62 12.13 -4.61
N PHE A 196 -3.08 13.22 -5.23
CA PHE A 196 -2.75 14.57 -4.77
C PHE A 196 -3.34 14.86 -3.38
N LYS A 197 -4.53 14.37 -3.06
CA LYS A 197 -5.07 14.45 -1.69
C LYS A 197 -4.20 13.73 -0.66
N VAL A 198 -3.64 12.57 -1.00
CA VAL A 198 -2.68 11.88 -0.14
C VAL A 198 -1.39 12.71 0.02
N ARG A 199 -0.86 13.31 -1.06
CA ARG A 199 0.33 14.19 -1.01
C ARG A 199 0.10 15.44 -0.14
N GLU A 200 -1.00 16.16 -0.37
CA GLU A 200 -1.38 17.38 0.35
C GLU A 200 -1.52 17.16 1.86
N SER A 201 -1.85 15.94 2.29
CA SER A 201 -2.01 15.60 3.71
C SER A 201 -0.71 15.55 4.51
N GLY A 202 0.46 15.55 3.84
CA GLY A 202 1.75 15.33 4.47
C GLY A 202 2.06 13.86 4.79
N SER A 203 1.14 12.91 4.56
CA SER A 203 1.35 11.48 4.87
C SER A 203 2.50 10.82 4.11
N LEU A 204 2.94 11.42 3.00
CA LEU A 204 4.09 10.96 2.22
C LEU A 204 5.40 11.66 2.64
N SER A 205 5.36 12.67 3.51
CA SER A 205 6.52 13.47 3.94
C SER A 205 7.63 12.61 4.55
N THR A 206 8.88 13.03 4.36
CA THR A 206 10.06 12.40 4.97
C THR A 206 10.16 12.63 6.48
N GLU A 207 9.32 13.49 7.05
CA GLU A 207 9.21 13.74 8.50
C GLU A 207 8.48 12.61 9.24
N HIS A 208 7.82 11.71 8.50
CA HIS A 208 7.08 10.59 9.04
C HIS A 208 7.67 9.26 8.58
N GLY A 209 7.19 8.18 9.19
CA GLY A 209 7.41 6.84 8.68
C GLY A 209 6.80 6.62 7.29
N PRO A 210 7.18 5.55 6.58
CA PRO A 210 6.63 5.22 5.28
C PRO A 210 5.10 5.09 5.33
N VAL A 211 4.40 5.60 4.32
CA VAL A 211 2.95 5.39 4.18
C VAL A 211 2.66 3.90 4.00
N VAL A 212 1.60 3.39 4.61
CA VAL A 212 1.14 2.02 4.39
C VAL A 212 0.14 2.01 3.23
N VAL A 213 0.42 1.26 2.16
CA VAL A 213 -0.43 1.14 0.99
C VAL A 213 -0.88 -0.30 0.84
N HIS A 214 -2.18 -0.53 0.78
CA HIS A 214 -2.71 -1.87 0.61
C HIS A 214 -3.89 -1.93 -0.37
N CYS A 215 -4.09 -3.12 -0.91
CA CYS A 215 -5.33 -3.51 -1.57
C CYS A 215 -5.74 -4.88 -0.97
N SER A 216 -6.18 -5.84 -1.78
CA SER A 216 -6.40 -7.20 -1.25
C SER A 216 -5.08 -7.96 -1.08
N ALA A 217 -4.26 -8.03 -2.14
CA ALA A 217 -2.99 -8.75 -2.12
C ALA A 217 -1.76 -7.85 -1.86
N GLY A 218 -1.92 -6.53 -1.97
CA GLY A 218 -0.84 -5.57 -1.74
C GLY A 218 0.12 -5.35 -2.92
N ILE A 219 -0.18 -5.88 -4.12
CA ILE A 219 0.74 -5.82 -5.27
C ILE A 219 0.19 -5.08 -6.50
N GLY A 220 -1.06 -5.35 -6.92
CA GLY A 220 -1.61 -4.81 -8.17
C GLY A 220 -1.94 -3.32 -8.07
N ARG A 221 -3.07 -2.99 -7.45
CA ARG A 221 -3.53 -1.59 -7.25
C ARG A 221 -2.51 -0.78 -6.45
N SER A 222 -1.91 -1.40 -5.42
CA SER A 222 -0.85 -0.79 -4.62
C SER A 222 0.38 -0.44 -5.46
N GLY A 223 0.84 -1.36 -6.33
CA GLY A 223 1.95 -1.11 -7.24
C GLY A 223 1.65 0.03 -8.22
N THR A 224 0.43 0.09 -8.78
CA THR A 224 0.01 1.20 -9.65
C THR A 224 0.04 2.54 -8.91
N PHE A 225 -0.44 2.60 -7.67
CA PHE A 225 -0.39 3.82 -6.85
C PHE A 225 1.04 4.32 -6.64
N CYS A 226 1.93 3.44 -6.16
CA CYS A 226 3.31 3.80 -5.85
C CYS A 226 4.12 4.13 -7.11
N LEU A 227 3.94 3.38 -8.20
CA LEU A 227 4.63 3.61 -9.47
C LEU A 227 4.30 5.00 -10.04
N ALA A 228 3.00 5.35 -10.09
CA ALA A 228 2.58 6.67 -10.55
C ALA A 228 3.16 7.78 -9.68
N ASP A 229 3.08 7.65 -8.34
CA ASP A 229 3.64 8.62 -7.40
C ASP A 229 5.15 8.81 -7.62
N THR A 230 5.90 7.71 -7.71
CA THR A 230 7.36 7.74 -7.87
C THR A 230 7.77 8.33 -9.21
N CYS A 231 7.15 7.93 -10.32
CA CYS A 231 7.46 8.50 -11.64
C CYS A 231 7.21 10.01 -11.68
N LEU A 232 6.10 10.48 -11.11
CA LEU A 232 5.81 11.91 -11.02
C LEU A 232 6.86 12.66 -10.18
N LEU A 233 7.38 12.06 -9.10
CA LEU A 233 8.45 12.66 -8.30
C LEU A 233 9.78 12.71 -9.06
N LEU A 234 10.11 11.67 -9.81
CA LEU A 234 11.33 11.66 -10.63
C LEU A 234 11.26 12.70 -11.75
N MET A 235 10.09 12.88 -12.37
CA MET A 235 9.87 13.92 -13.38
C MET A 235 10.05 15.33 -12.81
N ASP A 236 9.63 15.57 -11.56
CA ASP A 236 9.79 16.85 -10.87
C ASP A 236 11.25 17.10 -10.42
N LYS A 237 11.95 16.03 -9.99
CA LYS A 237 13.33 16.12 -9.49
C LYS A 237 14.40 16.22 -10.58
N ARG A 238 14.22 15.53 -11.70
CA ARG A 238 15.22 15.46 -12.77
C ARG A 238 15.21 16.73 -13.61
N LYS A 239 16.38 17.15 -14.09
CA LYS A 239 16.49 18.27 -15.03
C LYS A 239 15.73 18.01 -16.34
N ASP A 240 15.68 16.74 -16.75
CA ASP A 240 14.95 16.29 -17.93
C ASP A 240 13.86 15.28 -17.53
N PRO A 241 12.58 15.72 -17.50
CA PRO A 241 11.45 14.83 -17.18
C PRO A 241 11.27 13.69 -18.19
N SER A 242 11.74 13.85 -19.43
CA SER A 242 11.59 12.83 -20.48
C SER A 242 12.49 11.61 -20.25
N SER A 243 13.54 11.75 -19.42
CA SER A 243 14.45 10.66 -19.05
C SER A 243 13.83 9.57 -18.13
N VAL A 244 12.60 9.76 -17.65
CA VAL A 244 11.94 8.82 -16.75
C VAL A 244 11.38 7.63 -17.53
N ASP A 245 11.95 6.46 -17.29
CA ASP A 245 11.53 5.18 -17.87
C ASP A 245 10.66 4.41 -16.87
N ILE A 246 9.35 4.33 -17.12
CA ILE A 246 8.39 3.67 -16.23
C ILE A 246 8.74 2.19 -16.01
N LYS A 247 9.22 1.48 -17.04
CA LYS A 247 9.51 0.05 -16.96
C LYS A 247 10.69 -0.18 -16.02
N LYS A 248 11.75 0.64 -16.12
CA LYS A 248 12.89 0.58 -15.20
C LYS A 248 12.51 0.92 -13.76
N VAL A 249 11.66 1.93 -13.55
CA VAL A 249 11.17 2.26 -12.20
C VAL A 249 10.35 1.11 -11.61
N LEU A 250 9.51 0.46 -12.41
CA LEU A 250 8.74 -0.71 -11.98
C LEU A 250 9.64 -1.92 -11.67
N LEU A 251 10.67 -2.18 -12.47
CA LEU A 251 11.65 -3.24 -12.19
C LEU A 251 12.43 -2.97 -10.90
N GLU A 252 12.79 -1.71 -10.63
CA GLU A 252 13.41 -1.31 -9.37
C GLU A 252 12.47 -1.57 -8.17
N MET A 253 11.19 -1.20 -8.28
CA MET A 253 10.19 -1.47 -7.24
C MET A 253 9.91 -2.95 -7.00
N ARG A 254 10.23 -3.82 -7.97
CA ARG A 254 10.05 -5.28 -7.90
C ARG A 254 11.25 -6.01 -7.32
N LYS A 255 12.26 -5.27 -6.84
CA LYS A 255 13.38 -5.84 -6.09
C LYS A 255 13.01 -6.09 -4.63
#